data_AF-A0A562UGS4-F1
#
_entry.id   AF-A0A562UGS4-F1
#
_cell.length_a   1.000
_cell.length_b   1.000
_cell.length_c   1.000
_cell.angle_alpha   90.00
_cell.angle_beta   90.00
_cell.angle_gamma   90.00
#
_symmetry.space_group_name_H-M   'P 1'
#
loop_
_entity.id
_entity.type
_entity.pdbx_description
1 polymer ?
#
loop_
_entity_poly.entity_id
_entity_poly.type
_entity_poly.pdbx_seq_one_letter_code
_entity_poly.pdbx_strand_id
1 'polypeptide(L)'
;MKVSKFVTKIFVRIFFILVFVAMIPFLQGDQSKWQHIYFVFNHKWEMIFPIVLILGFISLLIICAAKKYAEPDLNWLLVLNTVILLAYGIAVFIRVAHMA
;
A
#
# COMPACT_ATOMS: atom_id res chain seq x y z
N MET A 1 3.65 15.50 20.46
CA MET A 1 4.79 14.65 20.01
C MET A 1 4.54 13.13 20.09
N LYS A 2 3.97 12.56 21.17
CA LYS A 2 3.79 11.10 21.30
C LYS A 2 2.67 10.50 20.41
N VAL A 3 1.61 11.27 20.12
CA VAL A 3 0.45 10.79 19.36
C VAL A 3 0.79 10.52 17.90
N SER A 4 1.46 11.44 17.20
CA SER A 4 1.87 11.27 15.79
C SER A 4 2.71 9.99 15.59
N LYS A 5 3.67 9.73 16.48
CA LYS A 5 4.50 8.51 16.44
C LYS A 5 3.70 7.24 16.70
N PHE A 6 2.73 7.28 17.60
CA PHE A 6 1.86 6.14 17.91
C PHE A 6 0.93 5.82 16.72
N VAL A 7 0.26 6.84 16.17
CA VAL A 7 -0.61 6.73 14.99
C VAL A 7 0.16 6.16 13.80
N THR A 8 1.35 6.70 13.50
CA THR A 8 2.17 6.23 12.38
C THR A 8 2.56 4.77 12.51
N LYS A 9 2.98 4.33 13.71
CA LYS A 9 3.29 2.91 13.94
C LYS A 9 2.09 2.00 13.73
N ILE A 10 0.90 2.42 14.14
CA ILE A 10 -0.34 1.64 13.94
C ILE A 10 -0.64 1.53 12.45
N PHE A 11 -0.65 2.64 11.72
CA PHE A 11 -0.93 2.64 10.28
C PHE A 11 0.05 1.79 9.48
N VAL A 12 1.35 1.92 9.76
CA VAL A 12 2.39 1.08 9.14
C VAL A 12 2.14 -0.40 9.45
N ARG A 13 1.80 -0.74 10.70
CA ARG A 13 1.54 -2.13 11.08
C ARG A 13 0.30 -2.71 10.41
N ILE A 14 -0.79 -1.94 10.35
CA ILE A 14 -2.02 -2.32 9.63
C ILE A 14 -1.71 -2.53 8.15
N PHE A 15 -0.94 -1.63 7.54
CA PHE A 15 -0.54 -1.76 6.14
C PHE A 15 0.25 -3.05 5.89
N PHE A 16 1.25 -3.37 6.72
CA PHE A 16 1.99 -4.63 6.60
C PHE A 16 1.12 -5.86 6.77
N ILE A 17 0.19 -5.86 7.73
CA ILE A 17 -0.77 -6.97 7.90
C ILE A 17 -1.63 -7.12 6.63
N LEU A 18 -2.12 -6.02 6.08
CA LEU A 18 -2.95 -6.02 4.88
C LEU A 18 -2.18 -6.55 3.66
N VAL A 19 -0.93 -6.13 3.48
CA VAL A 19 -0.04 -6.68 2.45
C VAL A 19 0.17 -8.18 2.65
N PHE A 20 0.37 -8.63 3.88
CA PHE A 20 0.57 -10.04 4.20
C PHE A 20 -0.69 -10.87 3.86
N VAL A 21 -1.87 -10.37 4.21
CA VAL A 21 -3.16 -10.98 3.86
C VAL A 21 -3.38 -11.00 2.35
N ALA A 22 -3.05 -9.92 1.65
CA ALA A 22 -3.11 -9.86 0.19
C ALA A 22 -2.16 -10.85 -0.50
N MET A 23 -1.09 -11.28 0.18
CA MET A 23 -0.13 -12.27 -0.31
C MET A 23 -0.59 -13.73 -0.12
N ILE A 24 -1.60 -14.00 0.72
CA ILE A 24 -2.15 -15.35 0.95
C ILE A 24 -2.57 -16.06 -0.35
N PRO A 25 -3.35 -15.46 -1.28
CA PRO A 25 -3.68 -16.10 -2.55
C PRO A 25 -2.45 -16.37 -3.43
N PHE A 26 -1.35 -15.60 -3.26
CA PHE A 26 -0.08 -15.83 -3.97
C PHE A 26 0.59 -17.14 -3.52
N LEU A 27 0.46 -17.48 -2.25
CA LEU A 27 1.06 -18.69 -1.65
C LEU A 27 0.25 -19.96 -1.95
N GLN A 28 -1.04 -19.84 -2.27
CA GLN A 28 -1.92 -20.98 -2.60
C GLN A 28 -1.74 -21.49 -4.05
N GLY A 29 -0.93 -20.82 -4.87
CA GLY A 29 -0.56 -21.29 -6.22
C GLY A 29 -1.69 -21.24 -7.27
N ASP A 30 -2.87 -20.72 -6.92
CA ASP A 30 -4.01 -20.62 -7.84
C ASP A 30 -3.81 -19.46 -8.83
N GLN A 31 -3.18 -19.78 -9.96
CA GLN A 31 -2.85 -18.83 -11.03
C GLN A 31 -4.07 -18.33 -11.82
N SER A 32 -5.24 -18.97 -11.69
CA SER A 32 -6.46 -18.62 -12.43
C SER A 32 -6.94 -17.19 -12.14
N LYS A 33 -6.78 -16.72 -10.89
CA LYS A 33 -7.17 -15.37 -10.44
C LYS A 33 -6.28 -14.25 -11.01
N TRP A 34 -5.13 -14.59 -11.58
CA TRP A 34 -4.16 -13.63 -12.12
C TRP A 34 -4.45 -13.21 -13.55
N GLN A 35 -5.13 -14.06 -14.33
CA GLN A 35 -5.48 -13.74 -15.72
C GLN A 35 -6.41 -12.52 -15.78
N HIS A 36 -7.33 -12.38 -14.82
CA HIS A 36 -8.21 -11.22 -14.72
C HIS A 36 -7.43 -9.94 -14.36
N ILE A 37 -6.43 -10.00 -13.48
CA ILE A 37 -5.65 -8.83 -13.05
C ILE A 37 -4.86 -8.23 -14.22
N TYR A 38 -4.27 -9.07 -15.09
CA TYR A 38 -3.61 -8.60 -16.31
C TYR A 38 -4.59 -7.96 -17.32
N PHE A 39 -5.86 -8.38 -17.33
CA PHE A 39 -6.90 -7.81 -18.19
C PHE A 39 -7.46 -6.48 -17.67
N VAL A 40 -7.41 -6.23 -16.35
CA VAL A 40 -7.91 -4.97 -15.76
C VAL A 40 -7.05 -3.76 -16.15
N PHE A 41 -5.74 -3.95 -16.33
CA PHE A 41 -4.79 -2.88 -16.69
C PHE A 41 -4.53 -2.83 -18.20
N ASN A 42 -5.49 -2.27 -18.95
CA ASN A 42 -5.42 -2.18 -20.41
C ASN A 42 -4.30 -1.21 -20.91
N HIS A 43 -3.89 -0.25 -20.08
CA HIS A 43 -2.84 0.73 -20.43
C HIS A 43 -1.67 0.68 -19.45
N LYS A 44 -0.45 0.52 -19.97
CA LYS A 44 0.83 0.48 -19.19
C LYS A 44 1.03 1.70 -18.28
N TRP A 45 0.40 2.84 -18.59
CA TRP A 45 0.47 4.08 -17.81
C TRP A 45 -0.32 4.03 -16.50
N GLU A 46 -1.36 3.20 -16.41
CA GLU A 46 -2.17 3.06 -15.18
C GLU A 46 -1.37 2.44 -14.02
N MET A 47 -0.27 1.73 -14.31
CA MET A 47 0.65 1.16 -13.32
C MET A 47 1.72 2.13 -12.81
N ILE A 48 1.97 3.25 -13.49
CA ILE A 48 2.99 4.23 -13.06
C ILE A 48 2.59 4.82 -11.71
N PHE A 49 1.30 5.14 -11.55
CA PHE A 49 0.78 5.75 -10.32
C PHE A 49 0.99 4.88 -9.08
N PRO A 50 0.58 3.58 -9.04
CA PRO A 50 0.84 2.72 -7.89
C PRO A 50 2.33 2.47 -7.65
N ILE A 51 3.15 2.37 -8.70
CA ILE A 51 4.60 2.19 -8.55
C ILE A 51 5.21 3.40 -7.84
N VAL A 52 4.87 4.62 -8.27
CA VAL A 52 5.35 5.86 -7.63
C VAL A 52 4.85 5.95 -6.19
N LEU A 53 3.59 5.56 -5.93
CA LEU A 53 3.02 5.56 -4.58
C LEU A 53 3.78 4.61 -3.64
N ILE A 54 4.08 3.39 -4.11
CA ILE A 54 4.83 2.38 -3.37
C ILE A 54 6.27 2.84 -3.13
N LEU A 55 6.95 3.36 -4.15
CA LEU A 55 8.31 3.90 -3.98
C LEU A 55 8.34 5.07 -2.99
N GLY A 56 7.33 5.95 -3.05
CA GLY A 56 7.14 7.04 -2.09
C GLY A 56 6.94 6.52 -0.67
N PHE A 57 6.10 5.49 -0.49
CA PHE A 57 5.89 4.83 0.79
C PHE A 57 7.20 4.25 1.35
N ILE A 58 7.95 3.49 0.54
CA ILE A 58 9.22 2.87 0.96
C ILE A 58 10.23 3.95 1.38
N SER A 59 10.35 5.00 0.58
CA SER A 59 11.27 6.12 0.85
C SER A 59 10.90 6.81 2.17
N LEU A 60 9.62 7.15 2.36
CA LEU A 60 9.13 7.77 3.59
C LEU A 60 9.28 6.85 4.79
N LEU A 61 9.03 5.55 4.63
CA LEU A 61 9.19 4.56 5.68
C LEU A 61 10.64 4.50 6.15
N ILE A 62 11.61 4.45 5.22
CA ILE A 62 13.03 4.43 5.53
C ILE A 62 13.44 5.73 6.24
N ILE A 63 13.04 6.88 5.72
CA ILE A 63 13.38 8.19 6.31
C ILE A 63 12.78 8.32 7.71
N CYS A 64 11.49 8.01 7.89
CA CYS A 64 10.82 8.04 9.19
C CYS A 64 11.44 7.03 10.16
N ALA A 65 11.79 5.82 9.72
CA ALA A 65 12.44 4.82 10.55
C ALA A 65 13.85 5.25 10.99
N ALA A 66 14.65 5.80 10.06
CA ALA A 66 15.99 6.33 10.35
C ALA A 66 15.94 7.46 11.37
N LYS A 67 14.98 8.39 11.21
CA LYS A 67 14.72 9.48 12.18
C LYS A 67 13.97 9.01 13.43
N LYS A 68 13.75 7.71 13.63
CA LYS A 68 12.97 7.12 14.74
C LYS A 68 11.62 7.81 14.96
N TYR A 69 10.96 8.26 13.88
CA TYR A 69 9.66 8.96 13.91
C TYR A 69 9.67 10.23 14.76
N ALA A 70 10.81 10.92 14.86
CA ALA A 70 10.97 12.14 15.66
C ALA A 70 10.27 13.36 15.04
N GLU A 71 10.12 13.37 13.71
CA GLU A 71 9.53 14.48 12.96
C GLU A 71 8.03 14.22 12.70
N PRO A 72 7.13 14.99 13.34
CA PRO A 72 5.70 14.75 13.26
C PRO A 72 5.13 14.97 11.85
N ASP A 73 5.73 15.87 11.05
CA ASP A 73 5.26 16.18 9.71
C ASP A 73 5.54 15.03 8.73
N LEU A 74 6.75 14.45 8.78
CA LEU A 74 7.09 13.26 8.00
C LEU A 74 6.27 12.03 8.39
N ASN A 75 5.99 11.88 9.69
CA ASN A 75 5.09 10.85 10.20
C ASN A 75 3.69 10.98 9.60
N TRP A 76 3.12 12.19 9.58
CA TRP A 76 1.81 12.45 8.96
C TRP A 76 1.84 12.23 7.45
N LEU A 77 2.93 12.58 6.78
CA LEU A 77 3.11 12.33 5.35
C LEU A 77 3.14 10.82 5.04
N LEU A 78 3.80 10.02 5.89
CA LEU A 78 3.79 8.56 5.79
C LEU A 78 2.39 7.99 6.02
N VAL A 79 1.66 8.48 7.03
CA VAL A 79 0.27 8.07 7.28
C VAL A 79 -0.61 8.39 6.08
N LEU A 80 -0.54 9.61 5.54
CA LEU A 80 -1.32 10.02 4.38
C LEU A 80 -1.00 9.15 3.16
N ASN A 81 0.29 8.92 2.87
CA ASN A 81 0.72 8.05 1.78
C ASN A 81 0.14 6.63 1.96
N THR A 82 0.21 6.07 3.18
CA THR A 82 -0.36 4.76 3.52
C THR A 82 -1.87 4.69 3.27
N VAL A 83 -2.61 5.73 3.66
CA VAL A 83 -4.07 5.83 3.47
C VAL A 83 -4.42 5.89 1.98
N ILE A 84 -3.68 6.66 1.19
CA ILE A 84 -3.89 6.73 -0.27
C ILE A 84 -3.58 5.36 -0.90
N LEU A 85 -2.52 4.68 -0.45
CA LEU A 85 -2.18 3.34 -0.93
C LEU A 85 -3.27 2.31 -0.62
N LEU A 86 -3.86 2.39 0.57
CA LEU A 86 -5.01 1.57 0.96
C LEU A 86 -6.23 1.86 0.10
N ALA A 87 -6.58 3.13 -0.09
CA ALA A 87 -7.71 3.52 -0.93
C ALA A 87 -7.54 3.04 -2.37
N TYR A 88 -6.33 3.18 -2.93
CA TYR A 88 -6.00 2.67 -4.25
C TYR A 88 -6.09 1.14 -4.31
N GLY A 89 -5.54 0.43 -3.33
CA GLY A 89 -5.63 -1.04 -3.25
C GLY A 89 -7.08 -1.53 -3.17
N ILE A 90 -7.94 -0.85 -2.41
CA ILE A 90 -9.38 -1.13 -2.34
C ILE A 90 -10.05 -0.86 -3.68
N ALA A 91 -9.76 0.27 -4.35
CA ALA A 91 -10.32 0.57 -5.66
C ALA A 91 -9.95 -0.48 -6.71
N VAL A 92 -8.70 -0.95 -6.70
CA VAL A 92 -8.24 -2.06 -7.55
C VAL A 92 -8.97 -3.35 -7.18
N PHE A 93 -9.09 -3.66 -5.89
CA PHE A 93 -9.79 -4.86 -5.42
C PHE A 93 -11.26 -4.86 -5.87
N ILE A 94 -11.97 -3.74 -5.74
CA ILE A 94 -13.36 -3.59 -6.21
C ILE A 94 -13.43 -3.76 -7.72
N ARG A 95 -12.53 -3.12 -8.47
CA ARG A 95 -12.48 -3.23 -9.94
C ARG A 95 -12.22 -4.66 -10.40
N VAL A 96 -11.34 -5.39 -9.71
CA VAL A 96 -11.07 -6.81 -9.98
C VAL A 96 -12.26 -7.67 -9.57
N ALA A 97 -12.84 -7.46 -8.39
CA ALA A 97 -14.00 -8.22 -7.90
C ALA A 97 -15.28 -7.98 -8.72
N HIS A 98 -15.43 -6.81 -9.33
CA HIS A 98 -16.53 -6.53 -10.25
C HIS A 98 -16.34 -7.18 -11.63
N MET A 99 -15.10 -7.49 -12.01
CA MET A 99 -14.75 -8.13 -13.29
C MET A 99 -14.49 -9.65 -13.19
N ALA A 100 -14.54 -10.21 -11.98
CA ALA A 100 -14.38 -11.64 -11.67
C ALA A 100 -15.73 -12.28 -11.36
#